data_AF-A0A016UI12-F1
#
_entry.id   AF-A0A016UI12-F1
#
_cell.length_a   1.000
_cell.length_b   1.000
_cell.length_c   1.000
_cell.angle_alpha   90.00
_cell.angle_beta   90.00
_cell.angle_gamma   90.00
#
_symmetry.space_group_name_H-M   'P 1'
#
loop_
_entity.id
_entity.type
_entity.pdbx_description
1 polymer ?
#
loop_
_entity_poly.entity_id
_entity_poly.type
_entity_poly.pdbx_seq_one_letter_code
_entity_poly.pdbx_strand_id
1 'polypeptide(L)'
;MGPTVLDRQSTITSSMPFPARGIKLPKPSSEVDSRIASLEMAIERIYLNETTQAYRIDLTPSEQRGITKLLRSKDRLRYTIGDKCGSFVVMPQSMDENITNRALSGSSTYCETTMATFSKACDKVKQAITTVVKPMLGAIVAKQLLYSHPIVPTFYSLVKTLKHSPASDLIAIPPETIKIRPILSTCGGSSDRLSWLLVKVLSPVLQFVGAHIVNVESILASLSQCQIPSAVYYASFEVTSLYTNANNDYAVDAVISLYEQHESQIHSMGFNANDIKVMLSATLSCSIFCLMMTR
;
A
#
# COMPACT_ATOMS: atom_id res chain seq x y z
N MET A 1 7.31 23.77 36.11
CA MET A 1 6.95 22.53 35.41
C MET A 1 7.51 22.64 34.00
N GLY A 2 8.72 22.12 33.77
CA GLY A 2 9.31 22.10 32.42
C GLY A 2 8.56 21.12 31.52
N PRO A 3 8.62 21.28 30.18
CA PRO A 3 8.02 20.31 29.27
C PRO A 3 8.68 18.96 29.49
N THR A 4 7.90 17.95 29.90
CA THR A 4 8.37 16.58 30.07
C THR A 4 8.72 16.05 28.68
N VAL A 5 10.01 16.07 28.32
CA VAL A 5 10.50 15.40 27.12
C VAL A 5 10.25 13.90 27.34
N LEU A 6 9.36 13.31 26.54
CA LEU A 6 9.10 11.88 26.57
C LEU A 6 10.42 11.14 26.29
N ASP A 7 10.67 10.04 26.99
CA ASP A 7 11.79 9.18 26.64
C ASP A 7 11.62 8.63 25.21
N ARG A 8 12.70 8.09 24.65
CA ARG A 8 12.74 7.66 23.26
C ARG A 8 11.74 6.55 22.93
N GLN A 9 11.48 5.62 23.85
CA GLN A 9 10.47 4.58 23.65
C GLN A 9 9.06 5.17 23.70
N SER A 10 8.80 6.04 24.67
CA SER A 10 7.52 6.75 24.82
C SER A 10 7.20 7.62 23.59
N THR A 11 8.21 8.29 23.03
CA THR A 11 8.07 9.09 21.80
C THR A 11 7.68 8.21 20.61
N ILE A 12 8.41 7.10 20.38
CA ILE A 12 8.14 6.21 19.23
C ILE A 12 6.75 5.57 19.37
N THR A 13 6.43 5.03 20.54
CA THR A 13 5.15 4.35 20.78
C THR A 13 3.96 5.30 20.69
N SER A 14 4.09 6.56 21.09
CA SER A 14 3.03 7.58 20.93
C SER A 14 2.75 7.94 19.47
N SER A 15 3.74 7.80 18.59
CA SER A 15 3.64 8.11 17.16
C SER A 15 3.20 6.92 16.30
N MET A 16 3.13 5.71 16.88
CA MET A 16 2.74 4.51 16.14
C MET A 16 1.26 4.59 15.75
N PRO A 17 0.92 4.49 14.45
CA PRO A 17 -0.46 4.48 14.00
C PRO A 17 -1.15 3.14 14.25
N PHE A 18 -0.48 2.22 14.94
CA PHE A 18 -0.95 0.86 15.18
C PHE A 18 -1.59 0.74 16.57
N PRO A 19 -2.63 -0.08 16.71
CA PRO A 19 -3.16 -0.39 18.03
C PRO A 19 -2.07 -1.01 18.92
N ALA A 20 -1.91 -0.47 20.13
CA ALA A 20 -0.86 -0.82 21.09
C ALA A 20 -0.88 -2.30 21.52
N ARG A 21 -2.01 -2.98 21.32
CA ARG A 21 -2.14 -4.43 21.49
C ARG A 21 -2.24 -5.04 20.10
N GLY A 22 -1.39 -6.02 19.80
CA GLY A 22 -1.68 -6.92 18.68
C GLY A 22 -3.11 -7.41 18.83
N ILE A 23 -3.90 -7.30 17.76
CA ILE A 23 -5.26 -7.83 17.74
C ILE A 23 -5.12 -9.35 17.89
N LYS A 24 -5.29 -9.84 19.10
CA LYS A 24 -5.53 -11.25 19.35
C LYS A 24 -6.99 -11.46 19.05
N LEU A 25 -7.33 -12.50 18.27
CA LEU A 25 -8.71 -12.96 18.32
C LEU A 25 -9.01 -13.26 19.79
N PRO A 26 -10.01 -12.59 20.40
CA PRO A 26 -10.45 -12.96 21.74
C PRO A 26 -10.89 -14.42 21.68
N LYS A 27 -10.76 -15.13 22.81
CA LYS A 27 -11.42 -16.44 22.93
C LYS A 27 -12.93 -16.21 22.73
N PRO A 28 -13.64 -17.10 22.01
CA PRO A 28 -15.09 -16.99 21.86
C PRO A 28 -15.74 -16.80 23.22
N SER A 29 -16.63 -15.81 23.32
CA SER A 29 -17.28 -15.44 24.58
C SER A 29 -18.72 -15.13 24.24
N SER A 30 -19.63 -15.99 24.69
CA SER A 30 -21.07 -15.85 24.41
C SER A 30 -21.62 -14.46 24.78
N GLU A 31 -21.12 -13.85 25.85
CA GLU A 31 -21.51 -12.50 26.27
C GLU A 31 -20.98 -11.42 25.30
N VAL A 32 -19.72 -11.48 24.91
CA VAL A 32 -19.15 -10.50 23.97
C VAL A 32 -19.74 -10.68 22.58
N ASP A 33 -19.88 -11.92 22.13
CA ASP A 33 -20.43 -12.27 20.83
C ASP A 33 -21.91 -11.84 20.72
N SER A 34 -22.70 -12.01 21.78
CA SER A 34 -24.09 -11.50 21.82
C SER A 34 -24.17 -9.97 21.83
N ARG A 35 -23.25 -9.28 22.50
CA ARG A 35 -23.16 -7.81 22.47
C ARG A 35 -22.72 -7.31 21.08
N ILE A 36 -21.79 -7.98 20.42
CA ILE A 36 -21.36 -7.66 19.04
C ILE A 36 -22.53 -7.88 18.08
N ALA A 37 -23.23 -9.01 18.16
CA ALA A 37 -24.41 -9.27 17.34
C ALA A 37 -25.52 -8.22 17.58
N SER A 38 -25.71 -7.81 18.83
CA SER A 38 -26.66 -6.74 19.17
C SER A 38 -26.26 -5.39 18.60
N LEU A 39 -24.96 -5.07 18.61
CA LEU A 39 -24.42 -3.85 17.99
C LEU A 39 -24.56 -3.90 16.47
N GLU A 40 -24.26 -5.04 15.84
CA GLU A 40 -24.42 -5.26 14.40
C GLU A 40 -25.88 -5.03 13.99
N MET A 41 -26.83 -5.64 14.70
CA MET A 41 -28.26 -5.38 14.47
C MET A 41 -28.66 -3.90 14.72
N ALA A 42 -28.06 -3.24 15.70
CA ALA A 42 -28.33 -1.83 15.97
C ALA A 42 -27.79 -0.92 14.84
N ILE A 43 -26.60 -1.21 14.33
CA ILE A 43 -26.00 -0.53 13.18
C ILE A 43 -26.86 -0.77 11.94
N GLU A 44 -27.24 -2.02 11.66
CA GLU A 44 -28.14 -2.36 10.56
C GLU A 44 -29.46 -1.59 10.68
N ARG A 45 -30.04 -1.52 11.87
CA ARG A 45 -31.27 -0.75 12.12
C ARG A 45 -31.08 0.75 11.88
N ILE A 46 -29.96 1.34 12.29
CA ILE A 46 -29.64 2.74 12.01
C ILE A 46 -29.51 2.95 10.50
N TYR A 47 -28.74 2.11 9.80
CA TYR A 47 -28.61 2.19 8.35
C TYR A 47 -29.98 2.05 7.65
N LEU A 48 -30.81 1.10 8.08
CA LEU A 48 -32.16 0.92 7.57
C LEU A 48 -33.03 2.17 7.80
N ASN A 49 -32.96 2.76 8.99
CA ASN A 49 -33.69 4.00 9.32
C ASN A 49 -33.14 5.23 8.55
N GLU A 50 -31.85 5.30 8.28
CA GLU A 50 -31.26 6.36 7.45
C GLU A 50 -31.62 6.15 5.97
N THR A 51 -31.68 4.90 5.49
CA THR A 51 -32.16 4.61 4.13
C THR A 51 -33.65 4.87 3.93
N THR A 52 -34.45 4.97 5.00
CA THR A 52 -35.86 5.40 4.93
C THR A 52 -36.03 6.91 5.00
N GLN A 53 -34.99 7.69 5.34
CA GLN A 53 -35.02 9.13 5.13
C GLN A 53 -35.09 9.42 3.63
N ALA A 54 -35.99 10.32 3.23
CA ALA A 54 -36.16 10.72 1.85
C ALA A 54 -34.93 11.53 1.39
N TYR A 55 -33.88 10.83 0.97
CA TYR A 55 -32.79 11.44 0.23
C TYR A 55 -33.37 12.03 -1.06
N ARG A 56 -33.07 13.29 -1.37
CA ARG A 56 -33.40 13.84 -2.69
C ARG A 56 -32.56 13.07 -3.71
N ILE A 57 -33.21 12.16 -4.43
CA ILE A 57 -32.60 11.42 -5.51
C ILE A 57 -32.57 12.35 -6.72
N ASP A 58 -31.37 12.82 -7.07
CA ASP A 58 -31.13 13.62 -8.28
C ASP A 58 -31.04 12.74 -9.54
N LEU A 59 -31.32 11.44 -9.42
CA LEU A 59 -31.33 10.49 -10.52
C LEU A 59 -32.70 10.41 -11.20
N THR A 60 -32.69 10.45 -12.53
CA THR A 60 -33.85 10.18 -13.36
C THR A 60 -34.38 8.76 -13.13
N PRO A 61 -35.67 8.48 -13.41
CA PRO A 61 -36.21 7.13 -13.34
C PRO A 61 -35.46 6.10 -14.21
N SER A 62 -34.88 6.55 -15.33
CA SER A 62 -34.03 5.73 -16.20
C SER A 62 -32.73 5.32 -15.50
N GLU A 63 -32.05 6.26 -14.86
CA GLU A 63 -30.79 6.00 -14.15
C GLU A 63 -31.01 5.09 -12.95
N GLN A 64 -32.08 5.30 -12.18
CA GLN A 64 -32.43 4.41 -11.06
C GLN A 64 -32.66 2.96 -11.53
N ARG A 65 -33.37 2.76 -12.64
CA ARG A 65 -33.53 1.43 -13.26
C ARG A 65 -32.19 0.87 -13.75
N GLY A 66 -31.33 1.71 -14.32
CA GLY A 66 -29.98 1.35 -14.74
C GLY A 66 -29.13 0.83 -13.58
N ILE A 67 -29.04 1.59 -12.49
CA ILE A 67 -28.32 1.21 -11.27
C ILE A 67 -28.88 -0.09 -10.69
N THR A 68 -30.21 -0.23 -10.63
CA THR A 68 -30.84 -1.46 -10.14
C THR A 68 -30.43 -2.68 -10.98
N LYS A 69 -30.35 -2.54 -12.31
CA LYS A 69 -29.89 -3.61 -13.21
C LYS A 69 -28.41 -3.95 -12.99
N LEU A 70 -27.56 -2.94 -12.79
CA LEU A 70 -26.15 -3.11 -12.47
C LEU A 70 -25.97 -3.88 -11.15
N LEU A 71 -26.65 -3.44 -10.08
CA LEU A 71 -26.59 -4.10 -8.77
C LEU A 71 -27.06 -5.56 -8.82
N ARG A 72 -28.07 -5.86 -9.63
CA ARG A 72 -28.54 -7.24 -9.87
C ARG A 72 -27.55 -8.10 -10.65
N SER A 73 -26.59 -7.49 -11.33
CA SER A 73 -25.56 -8.17 -12.14
C SER A 73 -24.19 -8.18 -11.46
N LYS A 74 -24.12 -7.99 -10.13
CA LYS A 74 -22.87 -7.94 -9.35
C LYS A 74 -22.04 -9.23 -9.39
N ASP A 75 -22.71 -10.34 -9.65
CA ASP A 75 -22.14 -11.67 -9.84
C ASP A 75 -21.43 -11.82 -11.20
N ARG A 76 -21.71 -10.91 -12.14
CA ARG A 76 -21.13 -10.93 -13.50
C ARG A 76 -20.29 -9.70 -13.80
N LEU A 77 -20.48 -8.62 -13.05
CA LEU A 77 -19.81 -7.35 -13.25
C LEU A 77 -18.90 -7.02 -12.06
N ARG A 78 -17.71 -6.53 -12.38
CA ARG A 78 -16.74 -5.97 -11.45
C ARG A 78 -16.85 -4.45 -11.46
N TYR A 79 -16.96 -3.87 -10.28
CA TYR A 79 -16.99 -2.41 -10.05
C TYR A 79 -15.72 -1.98 -9.34
N THR A 80 -14.88 -1.16 -9.96
CA THR A 80 -13.62 -0.64 -9.39
C THR A 80 -13.51 0.86 -9.56
N ILE A 81 -12.51 1.46 -8.90
CA ILE A 81 -12.09 2.84 -9.15
C ILE A 81 -10.96 2.80 -10.17
N GLY A 82 -10.95 3.74 -11.11
CA GLY A 82 -9.87 3.87 -12.09
C GLY A 82 -8.57 4.38 -11.45
N ASP A 83 -7.43 4.04 -12.06
CA ASP A 83 -6.12 4.52 -11.63
C ASP A 83 -5.99 6.03 -11.87
N LYS A 84 -5.69 6.79 -10.80
CA LYS A 84 -5.46 8.26 -10.83
C LYS A 84 -6.61 9.08 -11.42
N CYS A 85 -7.85 8.58 -11.40
CA CYS A 85 -9.03 9.35 -11.78
C CYS A 85 -10.16 9.13 -10.78
N GLY A 86 -11.07 10.11 -10.64
CA GLY A 86 -12.29 9.95 -9.85
C GLY A 86 -13.35 9.05 -10.50
N SER A 87 -13.09 8.52 -11.69
CA SER A 87 -14.02 7.65 -12.42
C SER A 87 -14.07 6.24 -11.84
N PHE A 88 -15.22 5.59 -11.95
CA PHE A 88 -15.38 4.17 -11.68
C PHE A 88 -15.33 3.37 -12.98
N VAL A 89 -14.96 2.10 -12.88
CA VAL A 89 -14.88 1.17 -14.00
C VAL A 89 -15.84 0.02 -13.76
N VAL A 90 -16.61 -0.30 -14.78
CA VAL A 90 -17.52 -1.45 -14.81
C VAL A 90 -17.10 -2.36 -15.95
N MET A 91 -16.80 -3.62 -15.64
CA MET A 91 -16.44 -4.62 -16.65
C MET A 91 -16.95 -6.00 -16.28
N PRO A 92 -17.08 -6.94 -17.23
CA PRO A 92 -17.34 -8.34 -16.91
C PRO A 92 -16.25 -8.92 -15.99
N GLN A 93 -16.63 -9.76 -15.01
CA GLN A 93 -15.66 -10.43 -14.13
C GLN A 93 -14.65 -11.28 -14.93
N SER A 94 -15.11 -11.98 -15.98
CA SER A 94 -14.24 -12.74 -16.88
C SER A 94 -13.18 -11.88 -17.59
N MET A 95 -13.49 -10.61 -17.84
CA MET A 95 -12.53 -9.67 -18.41
C MET A 95 -11.49 -9.25 -17.37
N ASP A 96 -11.91 -8.95 -16.14
CA ASP A 96 -11.02 -8.63 -15.01
C ASP A 96 -10.06 -9.79 -14.70
N GLU A 97 -10.57 -11.03 -14.70
CA GLU A 97 -9.77 -12.25 -14.55
C GLU A 97 -8.72 -12.39 -15.66
N ASN A 98 -9.12 -12.20 -16.93
CA ASN A 98 -8.20 -12.29 -18.07
C ASN A 98 -7.08 -11.25 -17.97
N ILE A 99 -7.43 -10.00 -17.68
CA ILE A 99 -6.46 -8.90 -17.54
C ILE A 99 -5.52 -9.17 -16.36
N THR A 100 -6.04 -9.64 -15.24
CA THR A 100 -5.26 -9.97 -14.04
C THR A 100 -4.30 -11.13 -14.31
N ASN A 101 -4.78 -12.23 -14.88
CA ASN A 101 -3.94 -13.38 -15.21
C ASN A 101 -2.83 -13.03 -16.21
N ARG A 102 -3.14 -12.19 -17.22
CA ARG A 102 -2.12 -11.68 -18.15
C ARG A 102 -1.09 -10.80 -17.45
N ALA A 103 -1.50 -9.97 -16.49
CA ALA A 103 -0.56 -9.15 -15.75
C ALA A 103 0.38 -9.99 -14.87
N LEU A 104 -0.10 -11.13 -14.36
CA LEU A 104 0.65 -12.04 -13.51
C LEU A 104 1.45 -13.09 -14.28
N SER A 105 1.20 -13.27 -15.59
CA SER A 105 1.90 -14.28 -16.40
C SER A 105 3.38 -13.96 -16.67
N GLY A 106 3.85 -12.77 -16.30
CA GLY A 106 5.26 -12.38 -16.44
C GLY A 106 6.16 -13.12 -15.45
N SER A 107 6.79 -14.21 -15.89
CA SER A 107 7.68 -15.05 -15.05
C SER A 107 8.95 -14.35 -14.58
N SER A 108 9.34 -13.23 -15.21
CA SER A 108 10.44 -12.38 -14.75
C SER A 108 10.08 -11.56 -13.51
N THR A 109 8.78 -11.40 -13.19
CA THR A 109 8.28 -10.57 -12.09
C THR A 109 7.56 -11.39 -11.02
N TYR A 110 6.74 -12.36 -11.44
CA TYR A 110 5.91 -13.14 -10.53
C TYR A 110 6.20 -14.63 -10.65
N CYS A 111 6.09 -15.33 -9.53
CA CYS A 111 6.11 -16.79 -9.49
C CYS A 111 5.11 -17.29 -8.45
N GLU A 112 4.58 -18.49 -8.67
CA GLU A 112 3.75 -19.16 -7.67
C GLU A 112 4.59 -19.53 -6.45
N THR A 113 3.96 -19.49 -5.28
CA THR A 113 4.62 -19.81 -4.01
C THR A 113 3.64 -20.42 -3.03
N THR A 114 4.14 -20.81 -1.86
CA THR A 114 3.37 -21.56 -0.86
C THR A 114 3.18 -20.76 0.43
N MET A 115 2.17 -21.15 1.21
CA MET A 115 2.01 -20.65 2.58
C MET A 115 3.22 -20.95 3.46
N ALA A 116 3.98 -22.02 3.19
CA ALA A 116 5.22 -22.30 3.91
C ALA A 116 6.30 -21.25 3.60
N THR A 117 6.42 -20.82 2.34
CA THR A 117 7.32 -19.72 1.94
C THR A 117 6.91 -18.41 2.60
N PHE A 118 5.60 -18.12 2.64
CA PHE A 118 5.07 -16.94 3.34
C PHE A 118 5.42 -16.97 4.83
N SER A 119 5.18 -18.09 5.52
CA SER A 119 5.52 -18.24 6.93
C SER A 119 7.02 -18.03 7.19
N LYS A 120 7.90 -18.58 6.33
CA LYS A 120 9.35 -18.34 6.40
C LYS A 120 9.70 -16.86 6.23
N ALA A 121 9.06 -16.16 5.30
CA ALA A 121 9.27 -14.72 5.12
C ALA A 121 8.78 -13.93 6.36
N CYS A 122 7.65 -14.31 6.95
CA CYS A 122 7.17 -13.73 8.20
C CYS A 122 8.18 -13.94 9.34
N ASP A 123 8.77 -15.12 9.43
CA ASP A 123 9.76 -15.42 10.47
C ASP A 123 11.05 -14.62 10.30
N LYS A 124 11.49 -14.34 9.07
CA LYS A 124 12.59 -13.39 8.82
C LYS A 124 12.28 -11.99 9.35
N VAL A 125 11.06 -11.49 9.15
CA VAL A 125 10.63 -10.19 9.70
C VAL A 125 10.59 -10.21 11.23
N LYS A 126 10.04 -11.27 11.84
CA LYS A 126 10.06 -11.44 13.30
C LYS A 126 11.48 -11.50 13.85
N GLN A 127 12.38 -12.20 13.15
CA GLN A 127 13.78 -12.28 13.51
C GLN A 127 14.42 -10.90 13.49
N ALA A 128 14.28 -10.13 12.40
CA ALA A 128 14.80 -8.77 12.32
C ALA A 128 14.29 -7.87 13.47
N ILE A 129 12.99 -7.93 13.79
CA ILE A 129 12.44 -7.18 14.93
C ILE A 129 13.06 -7.62 16.26
N THR A 130 13.27 -8.93 16.43
CA THR A 130 13.77 -9.50 17.69
C THR A 130 15.28 -9.28 17.87
N THR A 131 16.07 -9.33 16.81
CA THR A 131 17.53 -9.26 16.87
C THR A 131 18.07 -7.85 16.65
N VAL A 132 17.35 -7.01 15.90
CA VAL A 132 17.79 -5.64 15.59
C VAL A 132 16.98 -4.63 16.37
N VAL A 133 15.65 -4.66 16.26
CA VAL A 133 14.82 -3.59 16.85
C VAL A 133 14.75 -3.69 18.38
N LYS A 134 14.60 -4.90 18.93
CA LYS A 134 14.45 -5.09 20.37
C LYS A 134 15.66 -4.61 21.18
N PRO A 135 16.93 -4.91 20.82
CA PRO A 135 18.07 -4.36 21.53
C PRO A 135 18.16 -2.83 21.45
N MET A 136 17.78 -2.25 20.31
CA MET A 136 17.96 -0.83 20.04
C MET A 136 16.84 0.07 20.57
N LEU A 137 15.59 -0.38 20.47
CA LEU A 137 14.38 0.39 20.83
C LEU A 137 13.64 -0.20 22.03
N GLY A 138 14.10 -1.34 22.57
CA GLY A 138 13.51 -2.00 23.72
C GLY A 138 12.34 -2.94 23.39
N ALA A 139 11.98 -3.73 24.40
CA ALA A 139 10.99 -4.80 24.29
C ALA A 139 9.57 -4.30 24.01
N ILE A 140 9.20 -3.12 24.49
CA ILE A 140 7.85 -2.55 24.30
C ILE A 140 7.64 -2.21 22.82
N VAL A 141 8.60 -1.50 22.22
CA VAL A 141 8.57 -1.15 20.78
C VAL A 141 8.57 -2.41 19.92
N ALA A 142 9.48 -3.36 20.19
CA ALA A 142 9.54 -4.60 19.43
C ALA A 142 8.22 -5.40 19.51
N LYS A 143 7.60 -5.48 20.69
CA LYS A 143 6.31 -6.14 20.87
C LYS A 143 5.18 -5.46 20.08
N GLN A 144 5.20 -4.14 19.95
CA GLN A 144 4.23 -3.42 19.12
C GLN A 144 4.46 -3.63 17.62
N LEU A 145 5.70 -3.86 17.19
CA LEU A 145 5.99 -4.12 15.77
C LEU A 145 5.71 -5.58 15.36
N LEU A 146 5.76 -6.52 16.31
CA LEU A 146 5.44 -7.92 16.04
C LEU A 146 3.94 -8.12 15.77
N TYR A 147 3.65 -8.83 14.68
CA TYR A 147 2.30 -9.30 14.36
C TYR A 147 2.16 -10.78 14.71
N SER A 148 1.14 -11.13 15.52
CA SER A 148 0.91 -12.53 15.93
C SER A 148 0.27 -13.37 14.82
N HIS A 149 -0.60 -12.75 14.02
CA HIS A 149 -1.33 -13.41 12.93
C HIS A 149 -1.32 -12.50 11.70
N PRO A 150 -0.18 -12.42 10.97
CA PRO A 150 -0.08 -11.57 9.80
C PRO A 150 -1.03 -12.05 8.70
N ILE A 151 -1.75 -11.11 8.09
CA ILE A 151 -2.58 -11.38 6.91
C ILE A 151 -1.68 -11.51 5.69
N VAL A 152 -1.96 -12.45 4.79
CA VAL A 152 -1.27 -12.51 3.50
C VAL A 152 -1.65 -11.27 2.70
N PRO A 153 -0.68 -10.44 2.26
CA PRO A 153 -0.98 -9.29 1.42
C PRO A 153 -1.89 -9.66 0.24
N THR A 154 -2.82 -8.78 -0.10
CA THR A 154 -3.80 -9.06 -1.15
C THR A 154 -3.52 -8.20 -2.37
N PHE A 155 -3.53 -8.83 -3.54
CA PHE A 155 -3.39 -8.15 -4.82
C PHE A 155 -4.71 -7.54 -5.29
N TYR A 156 -4.62 -6.34 -5.85
CA TYR A 156 -5.69 -5.64 -6.56
C TYR A 156 -5.16 -5.00 -7.84
N SER A 157 -6.02 -4.90 -8.85
CA SER A 157 -5.75 -4.23 -10.11
C SER A 157 -6.55 -2.93 -10.22
N LEU A 158 -5.88 -1.82 -10.56
CA LEU A 158 -6.57 -0.57 -10.94
C LEU A 158 -6.45 -0.36 -12.45
N VAL A 159 -7.56 -0.06 -13.11
CA VAL A 159 -7.60 0.13 -14.57
C VAL A 159 -7.11 1.53 -14.94
N LYS A 160 -6.17 1.62 -15.89
CA LYS A 160 -5.61 2.89 -16.37
C LYS A 160 -6.51 3.53 -17.43
N THR A 161 -7.54 4.23 -16.98
CA THR A 161 -8.56 4.89 -17.82
C THR A 161 -7.99 6.00 -18.72
N LEU A 162 -6.96 6.72 -18.25
CA LEU A 162 -6.32 7.84 -18.98
C LEU A 162 -5.42 7.41 -20.16
N LYS A 163 -5.23 6.10 -20.37
CA LYS A 163 -4.45 5.58 -21.53
C LYS A 163 -5.34 5.21 -22.72
N HIS A 164 -6.65 5.48 -22.67
CA HIS A 164 -7.60 5.24 -23.76
C HIS A 164 -7.92 6.55 -24.49
N SER A 165 -8.00 6.51 -25.82
CA SER A 165 -8.42 7.67 -26.62
C SER A 165 -9.89 8.00 -26.32
N PRO A 166 -10.25 9.28 -26.08
CA PRO A 166 -11.64 9.68 -25.79
C PRO A 166 -12.64 9.32 -26.89
N ALA A 167 -12.15 9.08 -28.11
CA ALA A 167 -12.95 8.77 -29.29
C ALA A 167 -13.15 7.26 -29.53
N SER A 168 -12.55 6.39 -28.72
CA SER A 168 -12.74 4.94 -28.82
C SER A 168 -14.00 4.54 -28.10
N ASP A 169 -14.90 3.83 -28.79
CA ASP A 169 -16.07 3.22 -28.16
C ASP A 169 -15.59 2.26 -27.06
N LEU A 170 -15.80 2.64 -25.79
CA LEU A 170 -15.30 1.90 -24.63
C LEU A 170 -15.83 0.45 -24.60
N ILE A 171 -16.93 0.19 -25.30
CA ILE A 171 -17.58 -1.11 -25.44
C ILE A 171 -16.75 -2.07 -26.32
N ALA A 172 -15.92 -1.55 -27.23
CA ALA A 172 -15.15 -2.31 -28.21
C ALA A 172 -13.66 -2.50 -27.84
N ILE A 173 -13.25 -2.08 -26.63
CA ILE A 173 -11.84 -2.17 -26.22
C ILE A 173 -11.46 -3.64 -26.00
N PRO A 174 -10.48 -4.17 -26.75
CA PRO A 174 -10.01 -5.53 -26.53
C PRO A 174 -9.29 -5.66 -25.18
N PRO A 175 -9.51 -6.73 -24.39
CA PRO A 175 -8.93 -6.89 -23.05
C PRO A 175 -7.40 -6.74 -22.99
N GLU A 176 -6.69 -7.08 -24.06
CA GLU A 176 -5.22 -6.95 -24.24
C GLU A 176 -4.70 -5.52 -24.24
N THR A 177 -5.57 -4.56 -24.60
CA THR A 177 -5.21 -3.15 -24.63
C THR A 177 -5.44 -2.47 -23.28
N ILE A 178 -6.23 -3.09 -22.40
CA ILE A 178 -6.53 -2.56 -21.07
C ILE A 178 -5.29 -2.71 -20.19
N LYS A 179 -4.69 -1.57 -19.84
CA LYS A 179 -3.55 -1.53 -18.92
C LYS A 179 -4.06 -1.41 -17.48
N ILE A 180 -3.44 -2.16 -16.59
CA ILE A 180 -3.69 -2.06 -15.15
C ILE A 180 -2.46 -1.57 -14.38
N ARG A 181 -2.70 -1.13 -13.16
CA ARG A 181 -1.69 -0.97 -12.11
C ARG A 181 -1.91 -2.04 -11.05
N PRO A 182 -0.99 -3.00 -10.93
CA PRO A 182 -0.90 -3.89 -9.77
C PRO A 182 -0.71 -3.09 -8.48
N ILE A 183 -1.50 -3.39 -7.45
CA ILE A 183 -1.37 -2.85 -6.10
C ILE A 183 -1.44 -4.01 -5.11
N LEU A 184 -0.54 -4.01 -4.14
CA LEU A 184 -0.59 -4.93 -3.00
C LEU A 184 -1.08 -4.17 -1.78
N SER A 185 -2.17 -4.64 -1.17
CA SER A 185 -2.55 -4.23 0.17
C SER A 185 -1.76 -5.06 1.17
N THR A 186 -0.83 -4.43 1.87
CA THR A 186 0.00 -5.05 2.92
C THR A 186 -0.52 -4.74 4.32
N CYS A 187 -1.67 -4.09 4.46
CA CYS A 187 -2.22 -3.69 5.75
C CYS A 187 -2.44 -4.91 6.66
N GLY A 188 -1.87 -4.90 7.86
CA GLY A 188 -1.92 -6.04 8.78
C GLY A 188 -1.07 -7.24 8.34
N GLY A 189 -0.26 -7.09 7.29
CA GLY A 189 0.71 -8.07 6.84
C GLY A 189 1.98 -8.09 7.70
N SER A 190 2.83 -9.09 7.47
CA SER A 190 3.99 -9.30 8.34
C SER A 190 5.03 -8.17 8.28
N SER A 191 5.20 -7.54 7.12
CA SER A 191 6.16 -6.46 6.89
C SER A 191 5.62 -5.06 7.21
N ASP A 192 4.31 -4.91 7.42
CA ASP A 192 3.62 -3.61 7.56
C ASP A 192 4.25 -2.70 8.62
N ARG A 193 4.31 -3.20 9.86
CA ARG A 193 4.81 -2.43 11.01
C ARG A 193 6.31 -2.16 10.93
N LEU A 194 7.09 -3.12 10.41
CA LEU A 194 8.53 -2.92 10.21
C LEU A 194 8.79 -1.89 9.09
N SER A 195 7.98 -1.89 8.03
CA SER A 195 8.05 -0.91 6.95
C SER A 195 7.79 0.49 7.47
N TRP A 196 6.83 0.67 8.37
CA TRP A 196 6.60 1.96 9.03
C TRP A 196 7.82 2.45 9.81
N LEU A 197 8.49 1.56 10.55
CA LEU A 197 9.71 1.93 11.27
C LEU A 197 10.82 2.33 10.30
N LEU A 198 11.01 1.55 9.22
CA LEU A 198 11.98 1.87 8.15
C LEU A 198 11.70 3.23 7.53
N VAL A 199 10.44 3.59 7.27
CA VAL A 199 10.08 4.92 6.79
C VAL A 199 10.53 5.99 7.78
N LYS A 200 10.32 5.81 9.09
CA LYS A 200 10.76 6.77 10.11
C LYS A 200 12.29 6.90 10.17
N VAL A 201 13.02 5.79 10.04
CA VAL A 201 14.49 5.76 10.08
C VAL A 201 15.10 6.35 8.81
N LEU A 202 14.51 6.11 7.64
CA LEU A 202 15.06 6.50 6.34
C LEU A 202 14.58 7.85 5.83
N SER A 203 13.47 8.40 6.35
CA SER A 203 12.98 9.72 5.93
C SER A 203 14.05 10.83 6.01
N PRO A 204 14.90 10.90 7.06
CA PRO A 204 16.00 11.88 7.11
C PRO A 204 17.03 11.73 5.99
N VAL A 205 17.17 10.55 5.38
CA VAL A 205 18.12 10.31 4.27
C VAL A 205 17.62 10.95 2.97
N LEU A 206 16.30 11.13 2.82
CA LEU A 206 15.69 11.66 1.58
C LEU A 206 16.18 13.05 1.21
N GLN A 207 16.61 13.87 2.19
CA GLN A 207 17.17 15.20 1.92
C GLN A 207 18.47 15.16 1.10
N PHE A 208 19.18 14.03 1.08
CA PHE A 208 20.42 13.84 0.33
C PHE A 208 20.20 13.19 -1.04
N VAL A 209 18.96 12.78 -1.36
CA VAL A 209 18.62 12.28 -2.68
C VAL A 209 18.40 13.50 -3.59
N GLY A 210 19.37 13.79 -4.47
CA GLY A 210 19.34 15.02 -5.29
C GLY A 210 18.11 15.18 -6.19
N ALA A 211 17.47 14.08 -6.60
CA ALA A 211 16.22 14.10 -7.37
C ALA A 211 14.95 14.08 -6.49
N HIS A 212 15.08 14.19 -5.16
CA HIS A 212 13.94 14.19 -4.26
C HIS A 212 13.19 15.51 -4.33
N ILE A 213 11.95 15.41 -4.79
CA ILE A 213 11.07 16.57 -4.97
C ILE A 213 10.32 16.82 -3.66
N VAL A 214 10.77 17.83 -2.91
CA VAL A 214 10.10 18.27 -1.66
C VAL A 214 9.05 19.34 -1.94
N ASN A 215 9.30 20.23 -2.92
CA ASN A 215 8.42 21.33 -3.27
C ASN A 215 8.35 21.52 -4.80
N VAL A 216 7.13 21.52 -5.34
CA VAL A 216 6.85 21.78 -6.76
C VAL A 216 7.32 23.19 -7.16
N GLU A 217 7.17 24.18 -6.28
CA GLU A 217 7.60 25.57 -6.56
C GLU A 217 9.11 25.67 -6.77
N SER A 218 9.90 24.88 -6.05
CA SER A 218 11.37 24.85 -6.20
C SER A 218 11.78 24.37 -7.60
N ILE A 219 11.07 23.37 -8.12
CA ILE A 219 11.28 22.87 -9.49
C ILE A 219 10.85 23.92 -10.51
N LEU A 220 9.67 24.53 -10.33
CA LEU A 220 9.19 25.58 -11.24
C LEU A 220 10.14 26.78 -11.26
N ALA A 221 10.66 27.19 -10.10
CA ALA A 221 11.67 28.23 -9.99
C ALA A 221 12.96 27.83 -10.73
N SER A 222 13.46 26.61 -10.52
CA SER A 222 14.65 26.09 -11.19
C SER A 222 14.47 26.02 -12.71
N LEU A 223 13.30 25.59 -13.20
CA LEU A 223 12.96 25.58 -14.61
C LEU A 223 12.88 26.99 -15.20
N SER A 224 12.31 27.95 -14.46
CA SER A 224 12.20 29.35 -14.90
C SER A 224 13.55 30.07 -15.01
N GLN A 225 14.54 29.64 -14.21
CA GLN A 225 15.90 30.16 -14.22
C GLN A 225 16.81 29.44 -15.22
N CYS A 226 16.35 28.33 -15.80
CA CYS A 226 17.12 27.55 -16.75
C CYS A 226 17.25 28.33 -18.08
N GLN A 227 18.49 28.68 -18.46
CA GLN A 227 18.74 29.28 -19.76
C GLN A 227 18.70 28.21 -20.84
N ILE A 228 17.65 28.24 -21.64
CA ILE A 228 17.45 27.26 -22.72
C ILE A 228 18.00 27.85 -24.03
N PRO A 229 18.99 27.20 -24.68
CA PRO A 229 19.49 27.63 -25.99
C PRO A 229 18.40 27.67 -27.05
N SER A 230 18.56 28.53 -28.07
CA SER A 230 17.58 28.68 -29.16
C SER A 230 17.42 27.43 -30.04
N ALA A 231 18.36 26.48 -29.99
CA ALA A 231 18.33 25.23 -30.73
C ALA A 231 18.34 24.02 -29.79
N VAL A 232 17.23 23.77 -29.10
CA VAL A 232 17.05 22.58 -28.26
C VAL A 232 15.89 21.72 -28.73
N TYR A 233 16.02 20.42 -28.46
CA TYR A 233 14.94 19.45 -28.56
C TYR A 233 14.60 18.95 -27.16
N TYR A 234 13.33 18.97 -26.82
CA TYR A 234 12.85 18.38 -25.58
C TYR A 234 12.54 16.91 -25.81
N ALA A 235 13.03 16.07 -24.93
CA ALA A 235 12.66 14.66 -24.85
C ALA A 235 12.09 14.37 -23.47
N SER A 236 11.02 13.59 -23.43
CA SER A 236 10.48 13.04 -22.19
C SER A 236 10.52 11.52 -22.30
N PHE A 237 10.97 10.87 -21.22
CA PHE A 237 11.08 9.42 -21.16
C PHE A 237 10.17 8.91 -20.04
N GLU A 238 9.28 7.97 -20.36
CA GLU A 238 8.47 7.26 -19.36
C GLU A 238 9.21 5.98 -18.97
N VAL A 239 9.62 5.89 -17.70
CA VAL A 239 10.17 4.63 -17.18
C VAL A 239 9.04 3.62 -17.05
N THR A 240 9.20 2.46 -17.69
CA THR A 240 8.23 1.37 -17.63
C THR A 240 8.43 0.55 -16.35
N SER A 241 7.33 0.28 -15.65
CA SER A 241 7.27 -0.65 -14.51
C SER A 241 8.35 -0.41 -13.44
N LEU A 242 8.55 0.85 -13.05
CA LEU A 242 9.60 1.30 -12.14
C LEU A 242 9.80 0.39 -10.91
N TYR A 243 8.72 0.03 -10.21
CA TYR A 243 8.80 -0.74 -8.97
C TYR A 243 9.20 -2.21 -9.19
N THR A 244 8.79 -2.84 -10.29
CA THR A 244 9.09 -4.26 -10.53
C THR A 244 10.43 -4.46 -11.24
N ASN A 245 10.94 -3.42 -11.90
CA ASN A 245 12.25 -3.43 -12.55
C ASN A 245 13.40 -2.98 -11.62
N ALA A 246 13.08 -2.53 -10.40
CA ALA A 246 14.07 -2.20 -9.41
C ALA A 246 14.68 -3.48 -8.81
N ASN A 247 16.00 -3.63 -8.93
CA ASN A 247 16.71 -4.71 -8.24
C ASN A 247 16.83 -4.36 -6.75
N ASN A 248 16.25 -5.21 -5.90
CA ASN A 248 16.21 -4.98 -4.46
C ASN A 248 17.60 -4.92 -3.82
N ASP A 249 18.56 -5.72 -4.27
CA ASP A 249 19.91 -5.74 -3.69
C ASP A 249 20.64 -4.43 -3.99
N TYR A 250 20.60 -3.98 -5.25
CA TYR A 250 21.17 -2.67 -5.62
C TYR A 250 20.47 -1.51 -4.93
N ALA A 251 19.14 -1.59 -4.76
CA ALA A 251 18.39 -0.56 -4.03
C ALA A 251 18.80 -0.50 -2.56
N VAL A 252 18.97 -1.66 -1.90
CA VAL A 252 19.45 -1.74 -0.52
C VAL A 252 20.86 -1.17 -0.42
N ASP A 253 21.78 -1.60 -1.27
CA ASP A 253 23.17 -1.14 -1.22
C ASP A 253 23.28 0.38 -1.49
N ALA A 254 22.46 0.93 -2.40
CA ALA A 254 22.41 2.37 -2.64
C ALA A 254 21.89 3.15 -1.42
N VAL A 255 20.84 2.65 -0.76
CA VAL A 255 20.31 3.27 0.47
C VAL A 255 21.33 3.22 1.59
N ILE A 256 22.02 2.09 1.75
CA ILE A 256 23.06 1.94 2.79
C ILE A 256 24.25 2.86 2.52
N SER A 257 24.73 2.93 1.28
CA SER A 257 25.84 3.81 0.90
C SER A 257 25.51 5.28 1.20
N LEU A 258 24.30 5.72 0.87
CA LEU A 258 23.84 7.08 1.15
C LEU A 258 23.67 7.33 2.65
N TYR A 259 23.18 6.33 3.38
CA TYR A 259 23.04 6.40 4.84
C TYR A 259 24.41 6.55 5.53
N GLU A 260 25.40 5.73 5.16
CA GLU A 260 26.75 5.76 5.75
C GLU A 260 27.46 7.08 5.46
N GLN A 261 27.33 7.62 4.24
CA GLN A 261 27.91 8.91 3.85
C GLN A 261 27.40 10.07 4.72
N HIS A 262 26.17 9.97 5.24
CA HIS A 262 25.50 11.04 5.97
C HIS A 262 25.12 10.66 7.40
N GLU A 263 25.69 9.59 7.97
CA GLU A 263 25.30 9.05 9.28
C GLU A 263 25.40 10.09 10.41
N SER A 264 26.43 10.93 10.38
CA SER A 264 26.64 12.01 11.37
C SER A 264 25.64 13.17 11.25
N GLN A 265 24.90 13.26 10.15
CA GLN A 265 23.99 14.36 9.83
C GLN A 265 22.51 13.99 10.04
N ILE A 266 22.22 12.72 10.36
CA ILE A 266 20.85 12.20 10.47
C ILE A 266 20.58 11.59 11.84
N HIS A 267 19.35 11.76 12.32
CA HIS A 267 18.91 11.01 13.49
C HIS A 267 18.55 9.57 13.11
N SER A 268 19.51 8.65 13.28
CA SER A 268 19.38 7.24 12.89
C SER A 268 18.53 6.37 13.81
N MET A 269 17.96 6.94 14.89
CA MET A 269 17.42 6.16 15.99
C MET A 269 18.47 5.10 16.47
N GLY A 270 19.76 5.46 16.49
CA GLY A 270 20.84 4.59 16.95
C GLY A 270 21.09 3.32 16.14
N PHE A 271 20.31 3.04 15.09
CA PHE A 271 20.60 1.93 14.18
C PHE A 271 21.85 2.26 13.37
N ASN A 272 22.67 1.25 13.10
CA ASN A 272 23.77 1.38 12.15
C ASN A 272 23.34 0.90 10.74
N ALA A 273 24.23 1.05 9.76
CA ALA A 273 24.00 0.60 8.38
C ALA A 273 23.61 -0.89 8.28
N ASN A 274 24.27 -1.76 9.03
CA ASN A 274 23.99 -3.20 9.01
C ASN A 274 22.59 -3.52 9.59
N ASP A 275 22.18 -2.83 10.66
CA ASP A 275 20.83 -2.96 11.23
C ASP A 275 19.76 -2.61 10.19
N ILE A 276 19.96 -1.49 9.48
CA ILE A 276 19.05 -1.03 8.41
C ILE A 276 19.02 -2.04 7.27
N LYS A 277 20.17 -2.57 6.85
CA LYS A 277 20.28 -3.59 5.81
C LYS A 277 19.48 -4.83 6.17
N VAL A 278 19.62 -5.35 7.40
CA VAL A 278 18.87 -6.51 7.88
C VAL A 278 17.36 -6.24 7.87
N MET A 279 16.91 -5.07 8.35
CA MET A 279 15.49 -4.70 8.35
C MET A 279 14.91 -4.57 6.94
N LEU A 280 15.65 -3.94 6.00
CA LEU A 280 15.25 -3.79 4.61
C LEU A 280 15.16 -5.16 3.90
N SER A 281 16.19 -6.00 4.02
CA SER A 281 16.19 -7.33 3.41
C SER A 281 15.05 -8.21 3.94
N ALA A 282 14.78 -8.17 5.24
CA ALA A 282 13.65 -8.89 5.83
C ALA A 282 12.31 -8.42 5.25
N THR A 283 12.12 -7.10 5.17
CA THR A 283 10.90 -6.47 4.61
C THR A 283 10.69 -6.82 3.15
N LEU A 284 11.71 -6.64 2.31
CA LEU A 284 11.65 -6.90 0.86
C LEU A 284 11.50 -8.40 0.54
N SER A 285 12.00 -9.29 1.41
CA SER A 285 11.79 -10.73 1.27
C SER A 285 10.35 -11.18 1.50
N CYS A 286 9.51 -10.33 2.10
CA CYS A 286 8.09 -10.59 2.35
C CYS A 286 7.19 -10.05 1.22
N SER A 287 7.65 -10.17 -0.03
CA SER A 287 6.91 -9.77 -1.25
C SER A 287 6.01 -10.91 -1.75
N ILE A 288 5.19 -11.48 -0.87
CA ILE A 288 4.29 -12.61 -1.15
C ILE A 288 2.86 -12.13 -0.96
N PHE A 289 1.97 -12.50 -1.87
CA PHE A 289 0.57 -12.08 -1.84
C PHE A 289 -0.37 -13.19 -2.33
N CYS A 290 -1.66 -13.02 -2.05
CA CYS A 290 -2.73 -13.82 -2.61
C CYS A 290 -3.64 -12.98 -3.51
N LEU A 291 -4.37 -13.66 -4.39
CA LEU A 291 -5.43 -13.06 -5.19
C LEU A 291 -6.72 -13.16 -4.40
N MET A 292 -7.35 -12.03 -4.09
CA MET A 292 -8.78 -12.05 -3.78
C MET A 292 -9.53 -12.16 -5.09
N MET A 293 -9.80 -13.39 -5.53
CA MET A 293 -10.87 -13.61 -6.50
C MET A 293 -12.17 -13.36 -5.75
N THR A 294 -12.86 -12.28 -6.12
CA THR A 294 -14.21 -11.96 -5.63
C THR A 294 -15.09 -13.19 -5.82
N ARG A 295 -15.59 -13.75 -4.71
CA ARG A 295 -16.71 -14.68 -4.72
C ARG A 295 -18.02 -13.91 -4.80
#